data_AF-A0A6L9ZXL2-F1
#
_entry.id   AF-A0A6L9ZXL2-F1
#
_cell.length_a   1.000
_cell.length_b   1.000
_cell.length_c   1.000
_cell.angle_alpha   90.00
_cell.angle_beta   90.00
_cell.angle_gamma   90.00
#
_symmetry.space_group_name_H-M   'P 1'
#
loop_
_entity.id
_entity.type
_entity.pdbx_description
1 polymer ?
#
loop_
_entity_poly.entity_id
_entity_poly.type
_entity_poly.pdbx_seq_one_letter_code
_entity_poly.pdbx_strand_id
1 'polypeptide(L)' 'MYQILYQINQNLSLLAEEYCYLISLSTLSEDEADRMAEILEIANEDESLNCLIEEIEMNNYENQGLQNLLQIISEDVISS' A
#
# COMPACT_ATOMS: atom_id res chain seq x y z
N MET A 1 -24.80 -16.60 -7.19
CA MET A 1 -23.99 -15.72 -8.08
C MET A 1 -23.57 -14.44 -7.37
N TYR A 2 -24.51 -13.60 -6.90
CA TYR A 2 -24.17 -12.36 -6.17
C TYR A 2 -23.38 -12.56 -4.85
N GLN A 3 -23.67 -13.63 -4.09
CA GLN A 3 -22.92 -13.91 -2.85
C GLN A 3 -21.46 -14.28 -3.08
N ILE A 4 -21.16 -14.99 -4.18
CA ILE A 4 -19.80 -15.41 -4.53
C ILE A 4 -18.98 -14.18 -4.93
N LEU A 5 -19.54 -13.30 -5.76
CA LEU A 5 -18.89 -12.05 -6.15
C LEU A 5 -18.62 -11.13 -4.94
N TYR A 6 -19.55 -11.09 -3.98
CA TYR A 6 -19.37 -10.33 -2.74
C TYR A 6 -18.21 -10.87 -1.88
N GLN A 7 -18.11 -12.19 -1.74
CA GLN A 7 -17.01 -12.83 -1.00
C GLN A 7 -15.66 -12.67 -1.68
N ILE A 8 -15.60 -12.75 -3.02
CA ILE A 8 -14.37 -12.47 -3.77
C ILE A 8 -13.91 -11.03 -3.52
N ASN A 9 -14.81 -10.05 -3.65
CA ASN A 9 -14.47 -8.64 -3.40
C ASN A 9 -14.02 -8.38 -1.96
N GLN A 10 -14.59 -9.06 -0.96
CA GLN A 10 -14.12 -8.95 0.42
C GLN A 10 -12.70 -9.51 0.59
N ASN A 11 -12.37 -10.62 -0.06
CA ASN A 11 -11.03 -11.20 0.02
C ASN A 11 -9.98 -10.28 -0.62
N LEU A 12 -10.28 -9.67 -1.77
CA LEU A 12 -9.36 -8.72 -2.42
C LEU A 12 -9.17 -7.46 -1.58
N SER A 13 -10.23 -6.94 -0.96
CA SER A 13 -10.13 -5.80 -0.04
C SER A 13 -9.22 -6.09 1.16
N LEU A 14 -9.31 -7.30 1.74
CA LEU A 14 -8.46 -7.69 2.86
C LEU A 14 -6.98 -7.78 2.45
N LEU A 15 -6.68 -8.32 1.27
CA LEU A 15 -5.31 -8.36 0.74
C LEU A 15 -4.76 -6.96 0.48
N ALA A 16 -5.57 -6.05 -0.06
CA ALA A 16 -5.19 -4.66 -0.28
C ALA A 16 -4.95 -3.91 1.05
N GLU A 17 -5.79 -4.14 2.07
CA GLU A 17 -5.60 -3.58 3.41
C GLU A 17 -4.32 -4.11 4.08
N GLU A 18 -4.05 -5.41 3.94
CA GLU A 18 -2.83 -6.04 4.43
C GLU A 18 -1.59 -5.47 3.72
N TYR A 19 -1.64 -5.30 2.40
CA TYR A 19 -0.58 -4.64 1.64
C TYR A 19 -0.34 -3.20 2.12
N CYS A 20 -1.42 -2.42 2.30
CA CYS A 20 -1.35 -1.05 2.80
C CYS A 20 -0.66 -0.97 4.16
N TYR A 21 -0.97 -1.92 5.05
CA TYR A 21 -0.27 -2.04 6.32
C TYR A 21 1.22 -2.34 6.13
N LEU A 22 1.58 -3.34 5.32
CA LEU A 22 2.97 -3.76 5.10
C LEU A 22 3.82 -2.61 4.53
N ILE A 23 3.33 -1.87 3.53
CA ILE A 23 4.08 -0.74 2.95
C ILE A 23 4.22 0.45 3.89
N SER A 24 3.39 0.54 4.93
CA SER A 24 3.47 1.60 5.94
C SER A 24 4.57 1.33 6.99
N LEU A 25 5.06 0.08 7.07
CA LEU A 25 6.12 -0.29 7.99
C LEU A 25 7.47 0.28 7.51
N SER A 26 8.23 0.83 8.44
CA SER A 26 9.57 1.37 8.14
C SER A 26 10.59 0.28 7.82
N THR A 27 10.36 -0.94 8.32
CA THR A 27 11.16 -2.14 8.07
C THR A 27 10.26 -3.35 8.12
N LEU A 28 10.45 -4.29 7.18
CA LEU A 28 9.75 -5.58 7.15
C LEU A 28 10.63 -6.67 7.79
N SER A 29 10.02 -7.53 8.60
CA SER A 29 10.58 -8.84 8.93
C SER A 29 10.55 -9.79 7.73
N GLU A 30 11.22 -10.94 7.83
CA GLU A 30 11.25 -11.95 6.76
C GLU A 30 9.83 -12.44 6.42
N ASP A 31 9.04 -12.82 7.43
CA ASP A 31 7.66 -13.26 7.24
C ASP A 31 6.77 -12.17 6.61
N GLU A 32 6.96 -10.91 7.00
CA GLU A 32 6.22 -9.77 6.43
C GLU A 32 6.62 -9.47 4.98
N ALA A 33 7.90 -9.61 4.66
CA ALA A 33 8.40 -9.45 3.29
C ALA A 33 7.89 -10.58 2.37
N ASP A 34 7.92 -11.83 2.86
CA ASP A 34 7.37 -12.97 2.14
C ASP A 34 5.87 -12.80 1.91
N ARG A 35 5.14 -12.33 2.92
CA ARG A 35 3.71 -12.05 2.80
C ARG A 35 3.41 -10.94 1.80
N MET A 36 4.22 -9.86 1.81
CA MET A 36 4.09 -8.79 0.82
C MET A 36 4.34 -9.31 -0.61
N ALA A 37 5.34 -10.18 -0.79
CA ALA A 37 5.63 -10.81 -2.07
C ALA A 37 4.47 -11.70 -2.56
N GLU A 38 3.87 -12.50 -1.67
CA GLU A 38 2.71 -13.34 -1.99
C GLU A 38 1.53 -12.48 -2.47
N ILE A 39 1.24 -11.37 -1.78
CA ILE A 39 0.15 -10.46 -2.17
C ILE A 39 0.41 -9.87 -3.58
N LEU A 40 1.64 -9.47 -3.88
CA LEU A 40 2.02 -8.95 -5.20
C LEU A 40 1.94 -10.02 -6.29
N GLU A 41 2.30 -11.26 -5.99
CA GLU A 41 2.14 -12.38 -6.93
C GLU A 41 0.67 -12.62 -7.28
N ILE A 42 -0.22 -12.60 -6.28
CA ILE A 42 -1.67 -12.70 -6.49
C ILE A 42 -2.17 -11.52 -7.33
N ALA A 43 -1.72 -10.30 -7.03
CA ALA A 43 -2.13 -9.10 -7.76
C ALA A 43 -1.72 -9.14 -9.24
N ASN A 44 -0.55 -9.70 -9.55
CA ASN A 44 -0.11 -9.89 -10.93
C ASN A 44 -1.02 -10.84 -11.74
N GLU A 45 -1.81 -11.69 -11.06
CA GLU A 45 -2.80 -12.58 -11.68
C GLU A 45 -4.25 -12.05 -11.59
N ASP A 46 -4.55 -11.16 -10.63
CA ASP A 46 -5.86 -10.55 -10.41
C ASP A 46 -5.84 -9.03 -10.64
N GLU A 47 -6.35 -8.62 -11.81
CA GLU A 47 -6.45 -7.21 -12.23
C GLU A 47 -7.15 -6.32 -11.21
N SER A 48 -8.16 -6.82 -10.49
CA SER A 48 -8.90 -6.00 -9.52
C SER A 48 -8.05 -5.70 -8.30
N LEU A 49 -7.26 -6.67 -7.84
CA LEU A 49 -6.28 -6.44 -6.78
C LEU A 49 -5.13 -5.56 -7.26
N ASN A 50 -4.64 -5.76 -8.49
CA ASN A 50 -3.59 -4.92 -9.07
C ASN A 50 -4.00 -3.43 -9.07
N CYS A 51 -5.21 -3.11 -9.54
CA CYS A 51 -5.70 -1.73 -9.52
C CYS A 51 -5.76 -1.14 -8.10
N LEU A 52 -6.16 -1.92 -7.10
CA LEU A 52 -6.20 -1.46 -5.71
C LEU A 52 -4.80 -1.17 -5.16
N ILE A 53 -3.81 -2.03 -5.49
CA ILE A 53 -2.42 -1.82 -5.10
C ILE A 53 -1.84 -0.57 -5.76
N GLU A 54 -2.06 -0.38 -7.06
CA GLU A 54 -1.61 0.82 -7.78
C GLU A 54 -2.20 2.10 -7.15
N GLU A 55 -3.48 2.09 -6.79
CA GLU A 55 -4.12 3.23 -6.11
C GLU A 55 -3.48 3.50 -4.73
N ILE A 56 -3.19 2.46 -3.96
CA ILE A 56 -2.51 2.57 -2.67
C ILE A 56 -1.11 3.19 -2.84
N GLU A 57 -0.34 2.71 -3.81
CA GLU A 57 1.03 3.20 -4.06
C GLU A 57 1.05 4.65 -4.53
N MET A 58 0.14 5.03 -5.42
CA MET A 58 -0.01 6.42 -5.87
C MET A 58 -0.33 7.34 -4.68
N ASN A 59 -1.29 6.96 -3.85
CA ASN A 59 -1.66 7.75 -2.67
C ASN A 59 -0.54 7.81 -1.62
N ASN A 60 0.24 6.73 -1.45
CA ASN A 60 1.37 6.72 -0.53
C ASN A 60 2.51 7.62 -1.03
N TYR A 61 2.81 7.58 -2.33
CA TYR A 61 3.82 8.42 -2.96
C TYR A 61 3.48 9.92 -2.83
N GLU A 62 2.23 10.30 -3.07
CA GLU A 62 1.77 11.69 -2.89
C GLU A 62 1.92 12.17 -1.44
N ASN A 63 1.57 11.31 -0.47
CA ASN A 63 1.73 11.62 0.95
C ASN A 63 3.21 11.77 1.37
N GLN A 64 4.09 10.88 0.90
CA GLN A 64 5.53 11.01 1.15
C GLN A 64 6.10 12.27 0.51
N GLY A 65 5.67 12.61 -0.71
CA GLY A 65 6.05 13.86 -1.37
C GLY A 65 5.68 15.10 -0.55
N LEU A 66 4.47 15.14 0.00
CA LEU A 66 4.03 16.23 0.88
C LEU A 66 4.81 16.29 2.20
N GLN A 67 5.09 15.15 2.84
CA GLN A 67 5.88 15.10 4.08
C GLN A 67 7.32 15.60 3.87
N ASN A 68 7.96 15.19 2.78
CA ASN A 68 9.31 15.66 2.43
C ASN A 68 9.35 17.18 2.22
N LEU A 69 8.35 17.75 1.53
CA LEU A 69 8.24 19.20 1.34
C LEU A 69 8.06 19.94 2.68
N LEU A 70 7.24 19.43 3.59
CA LEU A 70 7.03 20.01 4.92
C LEU A 70 8.30 19.95 5.79
N GLN A 71 9.09 18.88 5.67
CA GLN A 71 10.37 18.76 6.36
C GLN A 71 11.38 19.81 5.88
N ILE A 72 11.54 19.98 4.57
CA ILE A 72 12.43 21.00 3.99
C ILE A 72 12.05 22.40 4.48
N ILE A 73 10.75 22.73 4.47
CA ILE A 73 10.26 24.04 4.96
C ILE A 73 10.56 24.22 6.46
N SER A 74 10.41 23.16 7.28
CA SER A 74 10.72 23.25 8.71
C SER A 74 12.21 23.44 8.98
N GLU A 75 13.07 22.78 8.22
CA GLU A 75 14.53 22.87 8.36
C GLU A 75 15.05 24.26 7.93
N ASP A 76 14.47 24.87 6.89
CA ASP A 76 14.82 26.22 6.43
C ASP A 76 14.40 27.31 7.44
N VAL A 77 13.28 27.12 8.16
CA VAL A 77 12.79 28.09 9.16
C VAL A 77 13.59 28.06 10.47
N ILE A 78 14.17 26.92 10.83
CA ILE A 78 15.00 26.77 12.05
C ILE A 78 16.45 27.23 11.79
N SER A 79 16.88 27.23 10.53
CA SER A 79 18.24 27.60 10.11
C SER A 79 18.41 29.10 9.76
N SER A 80 17.33 29.88 9.87
CA SER A 80 17.25 31.33 9.57
C SER A 80 17.13 32.17 10.84
#